data_AF-A0A8T6C7S5-F1
#
_entry.id   AF-A0A8T6C7S5-F1
#
_cell.length_a   1.000
_cell.length_b   1.000
_cell.length_c   1.000
_cell.angle_alpha   90.00
_cell.angle_beta   90.00
_cell.angle_gamma   90.00
#
_symmetry.space_group_name_H-M   'P 1'
#
loop_
_entity.id
_entity.type
_entity.pdbx_description
1 polymer ?
#
loop_
_entity_poly.entity_id
_entity_poly.type
_entity_poly.pdbx_seq_one_letter_code
_entity_poly.pdbx_strand_id
1 'polypeptide(L)' 'MPGFRNRLHEQLARRTARDAFRKAGPEAAEVTVHCDVTDVTFTSTDEDDLCTQLEAHYKSAEYRMATQLPMHKQRSGN' A
#
# COMPACT_ATOMS: atom_id res chain seq x y z
N MET A 1 -18.48 -6.59 -1.20
CA MET A 1 -18.82 -5.17 -0.97
C MET A 1 -17.56 -4.31 -1.09
N PRO A 2 -17.54 -3.28 -1.94
CA PRO A 2 -16.39 -2.38 -2.13
C PRO A 2 -15.93 -1.65 -0.85
N GLY A 3 -16.86 -1.38 0.09
CA GLY A 3 -16.56 -0.65 1.32
C GLY A 3 -15.75 -1.42 2.38
N PHE A 4 -15.76 -2.75 2.37
CA PHE A 4 -14.99 -3.55 3.33
C PHE A 4 -13.49 -3.54 3.01
N ARG A 5 -13.15 -3.63 1.71
CA ARG A 5 -11.75 -3.60 1.25
C ARG A 5 -11.10 -2.23 1.46
N ASN A 6 -11.84 -1.14 1.22
CA ASN A 6 -11.33 0.21 1.50
C ASN A 6 -10.97 0.40 2.98
N ARG A 7 -11.79 -0.12 3.91
CA ARG A 7 -11.48 -0.05 5.35
C ARG A 7 -10.27 -0.91 5.75
N LEU A 8 -10.05 -2.05 5.10
CA LEU A 8 -8.86 -2.88 5.33
C LEU A 8 -7.58 -2.17 4.87
N HIS A 9 -7.58 -1.53 3.72
CA HIS A 9 -6.42 -0.76 3.23
C HIS A 9 -6.08 0.41 4.15
N GLU A 10 -7.09 1.14 4.62
CA GLU A 10 -6.90 2.24 5.57
C GLU A 10 -6.33 1.73 6.91
N GLN A 11 -6.87 0.63 7.46
CA GLN A 11 -6.35 0.04 8.70
C GLN A 11 -4.92 -0.48 8.56
N LEU A 12 -4.60 -1.10 7.41
CA LEU A 12 -3.25 -1.57 7.12
C LEU A 12 -2.27 -0.39 7.01
N ALA A 13 -2.63 0.67 6.27
CA ALA A 13 -1.81 1.87 6.11
C ALA A 13 -1.53 2.56 7.44
N ARG A 14 -2.56 2.79 8.26
CA ARG A 14 -2.42 3.39 9.61
C ARG A 14 -1.49 2.55 10.48
N ARG A 15 -1.66 1.23 10.49
CA ARG A 15 -0.82 0.34 11.29
C ARG A 15 0.63 0.39 10.83
N THR A 16 0.88 0.29 9.52
CA THR A 16 2.24 0.30 8.97
C THR A 16 2.94 1.62 9.24
N ALA A 17 2.28 2.77 9.03
CA ALA A 17 2.84 4.09 9.33
C ALA A 17 3.21 4.21 10.82
N ARG A 18 2.27 3.89 11.71
CA ARG A 18 2.49 3.95 13.16
C ARG A 18 3.62 3.03 13.63
N ASP A 19 3.68 1.78 13.14
CA ASP A 19 4.74 0.85 13.49
C ASP A 19 6.11 1.33 12.99
N ALA A 20 6.16 1.98 11.81
CA ALA A 20 7.38 2.54 11.25
C ALA A 20 7.90 3.74 12.06
N PHE A 21 7.04 4.69 12.41
CA PHE A 21 7.39 5.83 13.27
C PHE A 21 7.79 5.38 14.67
N ARG A 22 7.06 4.42 15.25
CA ARG A 22 7.41 3.84 16.54
C ARG A 22 8.77 3.16 16.53
N LYS A 23 9.13 2.45 15.44
CA LYS A 23 10.43 1.79 15.29
C LYS A 23 11.56 2.78 15.06
N ALA A 24 11.32 3.84 14.28
CA ALA A 24 12.29 4.89 14.02
C ALA A 24 12.59 5.72 15.29
N GLY A 25 11.58 5.85 16.17
CA GLY A 25 11.69 6.56 17.43
C GLY A 25 11.51 8.08 17.28
N PRO A 26 11.39 8.81 18.41
CA PRO A 26 11.05 10.24 18.40
C PRO A 26 12.16 11.15 17.86
N GLU A 27 13.40 10.65 17.74
CA GLU A 27 14.54 11.41 17.19
C GLU A 27 14.70 11.24 15.67
N ALA A 28 13.90 10.38 15.03
CA ALA A 28 13.95 10.21 13.60
C ALA A 28 13.42 11.46 12.89
N ALA A 29 14.29 12.13 12.12
CA ALA A 29 13.91 13.27 11.29
C ALA A 29 13.00 12.85 10.11
N GLU A 30 13.08 11.58 9.70
CA GLU A 30 12.38 11.02 8.55
C GLU A 30 12.23 9.50 8.72
N VAL A 31 11.10 8.95 8.24
CA VAL A 31 10.78 7.53 8.28
C VAL A 31 10.63 7.00 6.88
N THR A 32 11.26 5.85 6.63
CA THR A 32 11.21 5.15 5.34
C THR A 32 10.53 3.80 5.49
N VAL A 33 9.56 3.51 4.62
CA VAL A 33 8.86 2.23 4.54
C VAL A 33 9.03 1.65 3.14
N HIS A 34 9.57 0.43 3.06
CA HIS A 34 9.66 -0.33 1.82
C HIS A 34 8.50 -1.32 1.70
N CYS A 35 7.85 -1.37 0.54
CA CYS A 35 6.79 -2.33 0.22
C CYS A 35 7.35 -3.42 -0.69
N ASP A 36 7.67 -4.58 -0.13
CA ASP A 36 8.32 -5.70 -0.84
C ASP A 36 7.50 -6.23 -2.03
N VAL A 37 6.17 -6.11 -1.95
CA VAL A 37 5.25 -6.68 -2.96
C VAL A 37 5.30 -5.89 -4.27
N THR A 38 5.50 -4.58 -4.18
CA THR A 38 5.52 -3.69 -5.35
C THR A 38 6.89 -3.10 -5.62
N ASP A 39 7.87 -3.38 -4.75
CA ASP A 39 9.22 -2.80 -4.77
C ASP A 39 9.20 -1.26 -4.76
N VAL A 40 8.29 -0.67 -3.97
CA VAL A 40 8.12 0.79 -3.85
C VAL A 40 8.52 1.22 -2.44
N THR A 41 9.25 2.32 -2.35
CA THR A 41 9.68 2.92 -1.08
C THR A 41 8.96 4.24 -0.85
N PHE A 42 8.47 4.42 0.36
CA PHE A 42 7.80 5.64 0.85
C PHE A 42 8.67 6.28 1.91
N THR A 43 8.75 7.60 1.86
CA THR A 43 9.54 8.38 2.81
C THR A 43 8.71 9.58 3.25
N SER A 44 8.61 9.81 4.55
CA SER A 44 7.90 10.96 5.10
C SER A 44 8.41 11.33 6.49
N THR A 45 8.20 12.58 6.88
CA THR A 45 8.49 13.11 8.22
C THR A 45 7.24 13.17 9.09
N ASP A 46 6.06 12.86 8.53
CA ASP A 46 4.76 12.91 9.19
C ASP A 46 4.01 11.57 9.10
N GLU A 47 3.41 11.12 10.21
CA GLU A 47 2.73 9.82 10.29
C GLU A 47 1.45 9.79 9.45
N ASP A 48 0.68 10.89 9.43
CA ASP A 48 -0.59 10.97 8.70
C ASP A 48 -0.37 11.05 7.19
N ASP A 49 0.67 11.78 6.76
CA ASP A 49 1.11 11.82 5.37
C ASP A 49 1.60 10.44 4.89
N LEU A 50 2.45 9.76 5.67
CA LEU A 50 2.90 8.40 5.35
C LEU A 50 1.72 7.43 5.25
N CYS A 51 0.75 7.54 6.17
CA CYS A 51 -0.47 6.75 6.13
C CYS A 51 -1.26 6.99 4.84
N THR A 52 -1.43 8.26 4.44
CA THR A 52 -2.16 8.63 3.22
C THR A 52 -1.48 8.08 1.97
N GLN A 53 -0.14 8.16 1.89
CA GLN A 53 0.64 7.60 0.80
C GLN A 53 0.47 6.06 0.71
N LEU A 54 0.59 5.36 1.85
CA LEU A 54 0.43 3.91 1.92
C LEU A 54 -0.99 3.47 1.56
N GLU A 55 -2.02 4.18 2.02
CA GLU A 55 -3.42 3.87 1.70
C GLU A 55 -3.70 4.00 0.20
N ALA A 56 -3.26 5.10 -0.41
CA ALA A 56 -3.38 5.32 -1.85
C ALA A 56 -2.66 4.21 -2.63
N HIS A 57 -1.46 3.84 -2.18
CA HIS A 57 -0.69 2.76 -2.79
C HIS A 57 -1.42 1.41 -2.71
N TYR A 58 -1.86 0.99 -1.52
CA TYR A 58 -2.54 -0.30 -1.35
C TYR A 58 -3.82 -0.41 -2.19
N LYS A 59 -4.62 0.66 -2.25
CA LYS A 59 -5.80 0.70 -3.13
C LYS A 59 -5.42 0.52 -4.60
N SER A 60 -4.34 1.17 -5.04
CA SER A 60 -3.86 1.08 -6.43
C SER A 60 -3.21 -0.26 -6.76
N ALA A 61 -2.50 -0.86 -5.80
CA ALA A 61 -1.84 -2.15 -5.93
C ALA A 61 -2.87 -3.28 -6.03
N GLU A 62 -3.94 -3.26 -5.22
CA GLU A 62 -5.07 -4.20 -5.37
C GLU A 62 -5.66 -4.09 -6.78
N TYR A 63 -5.90 -2.87 -7.27
CA TYR A 63 -6.43 -2.64 -8.61
C TYR A 63 -5.49 -3.21 -9.70
N ARG A 64 -4.18 -2.98 -9.59
CA ARG A 64 -3.20 -3.52 -10.55
C ARG A 64 -3.13 -5.04 -10.51
N MET A 65 -3.16 -5.69 -9.34
CA MET A 65 -3.13 -7.15 -9.25
C MET A 65 -4.44 -7.77 -9.78
N ALA A 66 -5.59 -7.15 -9.49
CA ALA A 66 -6.88 -7.60 -9.99
C ALA A 66 -6.99 -7.47 -11.53
N THR A 67 -6.29 -6.52 -12.13
CA THR A 67 -6.29 -6.25 -13.58
C THR A 67 -5.15 -6.93 -14.34
N GLN A 68 -4.06 -7.31 -13.66
CA GLN A 68 -2.96 -8.11 -14.23
C GLN A 68 -3.18 -9.62 -14.17
N LEU A 69 -4.28 -10.09 -13.58
CA LEU A 69 -4.74 -11.47 -13.81
C LEU A 69 -4.80 -11.69 -15.32
N PRO A 70 -4.09 -12.69 -15.88
CA PRO A 70 -4.14 -12.95 -17.30
C PRO A 70 -5.59 -13.27 -17.62
N MET A 71 -6.28 -12.32 -18.27
CA MET A 71 -7.47 -12.62 -19.05
C MET A 71 -7.05 -13.79 -19.93
N HIS A 72 -7.57 -14.96 -19.58
CA HIS A 72 -7.33 -16.23 -20.23
C HIS A 72 -7.16 -15.95 -21.72
N LYS A 73 -6.02 -16.31 -22.31
CA LYS A 73 -5.82 -16.25 -23.76
C LYS A 73 -7.09 -16.86 -24.35
N GLN A 74 -7.96 -16.01 -24.88
CA GLN A 74 -9.12 -16.46 -25.61
C GLN A 74 -8.48 -17.17 -26.79
N ARG A 75 -8.41 -18.50 -26.70
CA ARG A 75 -8.05 -19.34 -27.83
C ARG A 75 -9.02 -18.89 -28.90
N SER A 76 -8.49 -18.16 -29.88
CA SER A 76 -9.18 -17.91 -31.13
C SER A 76 -9.46 -19.29 -31.68
N GLY A 77 -10.70 -19.74 -31.46
CA GLY A 77 -11.22 -20.97 -32.01
C GLY A 77 -11.27 -20.78 -33.50
N ASN A 78 -10.52 -21.64 -34.18
CA ASN A 78 -10.50 -21.82 -35.62
C ASN A 78 -11.87 -22.29 -36.14
#